data_AF-A0A3A4PD56-F1
#
_entry.id   AF-A0A3A4PD56-F1
#
_cell.length_a   1.000
_cell.length_b   1.000
_cell.length_c   1.000
_cell.angle_alpha   90.00
_cell.angle_beta   90.00
_cell.angle_gamma   90.00
#
_symmetry.space_group_name_H-M   'P 1'
#
loop_
_entity.id
_entity.type
_entity.pdbx_description
1 polymer ?
#
loop_
_entity_poly.entity_id
_entity_poly.type
_entity_poly.pdbx_seq_one_letter_code
_entity_poly.pdbx_strand_id
1 'polypeptide(L)'
;MMRKILLVRTDASTQIGTGHVMRCLALAQAWLDEGGRVVFLSSNFPAGLLPHLQEDGIRLCDLSAVPGSPQDAVECAKFAQEIGASWIIVDGYHFNADYQKVIKDQNLRLLFLDDYGHADHYHADMVLNQNCCASEEFYPHKESHTQLLLGPKYVLLRREFLRWREWRRTISEKAARILVTFGGSDTQNVTMKVIQVLERVKHSDLQVEIVVGAGNRCRDSIQEYVVNAKQNYELLCSIDTMAEVMAWADMAISAAGGTCWELAFLGVPSLLLLTAENQNGNAQYMEESHAAKIIGRAADLELHDLAQAIESFVQNEEVRKIMSEKGRQLVDGFGASRVSAALMKEGLFLRPAMPTDCCILWEWANDPVTRAMAINKNPIPLADHVRWFEQKMKNAQSVILILEHDAVPAGQIRFDIGEDQTTEIDIAVAPSHRGRSLGTWLLREGIRYFLSFNQSVKTILGRIREENQSSQRIFEKSGFMWEKSEFIEDGVLRYYNYNVNQ
;
A
#
# COMPACT_ATOMS: atom_id res chain seq x y z
N MET A 1 22.66 -10.94 12.26
CA MET A 1 21.35 -10.84 12.94
C MET A 1 20.55 -12.07 12.50
N MET A 2 19.93 -12.84 13.41
CA MET A 2 19.08 -13.97 12.99
C MET A 2 17.89 -13.43 12.19
N ARG A 3 17.58 -14.02 11.02
CA ARG A 3 16.43 -13.60 10.20
C ARG A 3 15.14 -13.89 10.96
N LYS A 4 14.31 -12.87 11.23
CA LYS A 4 13.00 -13.02 11.86
C LYS A 4 12.07 -13.85 10.95
N ILE A 5 11.34 -14.79 11.52
CA ILE A 5 10.40 -15.65 10.79
C ILE A 5 8.97 -15.15 11.00
N LEU A 6 8.19 -15.03 9.93
CA LEU A 6 6.77 -14.72 9.92
C LEU A 6 6.00 -15.99 9.53
N LEU A 7 5.08 -16.41 10.40
CA LEU A 7 4.14 -17.47 10.07
C LEU A 7 2.83 -16.84 9.56
N VAL A 8 2.35 -17.29 8.41
CA VAL A 8 1.08 -16.84 7.84
C VAL A 8 0.10 -18.00 7.87
N ARG A 9 -0.96 -17.88 8.66
CA ARG A 9 -2.08 -18.82 8.72
C ARG A 9 -3.26 -18.25 7.95
N THR A 10 -3.53 -18.83 6.78
CA THR A 10 -4.67 -18.47 5.94
C THR A 10 -5.10 -19.67 5.09
N ASP A 11 -6.31 -19.64 4.56
CA ASP A 11 -6.86 -20.69 3.70
C ASP A 11 -7.50 -20.08 2.46
N ALA A 12 -7.54 -20.86 1.39
CA ALA A 12 -8.27 -20.52 0.18
C ALA A 12 -9.08 -21.73 -0.32
N SER A 13 -10.21 -21.45 -0.94
CA SER A 13 -11.03 -22.47 -1.59
C SER A 13 -11.93 -21.80 -2.63
N THR A 14 -12.66 -22.58 -3.43
CA THR A 14 -13.67 -22.00 -4.34
C THR A 14 -14.76 -21.22 -3.60
N GLN A 15 -15.04 -21.55 -2.34
CA GLN A 15 -16.05 -20.88 -1.51
C GLN A 15 -15.48 -19.66 -0.79
N ILE A 16 -14.26 -19.77 -0.24
CA ILE A 16 -13.57 -18.68 0.47
C ILE A 16 -13.05 -17.61 -0.52
N GLY A 17 -12.72 -18.03 -1.74
CA GLY A 17 -11.96 -17.22 -2.69
C GLY A 17 -10.46 -17.26 -2.40
N THR A 18 -9.72 -16.43 -3.13
CA THR A 18 -8.24 -16.35 -3.05
C THR A 18 -7.75 -15.07 -2.39
N GLY A 19 -8.65 -14.14 -2.05
CA GLY A 19 -8.30 -12.79 -1.58
C GLY A 19 -7.43 -12.76 -0.33
N HIS A 20 -7.74 -13.60 0.67
CA HIS A 20 -6.95 -13.72 1.91
C HIS A 20 -5.50 -14.13 1.61
N VAL A 21 -5.30 -15.18 0.81
CA VAL A 21 -3.97 -15.63 0.38
C VAL A 21 -3.22 -14.52 -0.36
N MET A 22 -3.87 -13.83 -1.30
CA MET A 22 -3.20 -12.81 -2.13
C MET A 22 -2.80 -11.56 -1.32
N ARG A 23 -3.61 -11.14 -0.34
CA ARG A 23 -3.22 -10.02 0.55
C ARG A 23 -2.16 -10.43 1.56
N CYS A 24 -2.23 -11.65 2.11
CA CYS A 24 -1.16 -12.19 2.93
C CYS A 24 0.16 -12.33 2.17
N LEU A 25 0.12 -12.70 0.88
CA LEU A 25 1.30 -12.76 0.02
C LEU A 25 1.94 -11.37 -0.17
N ALA A 26 1.14 -10.33 -0.37
CA ALA A 26 1.64 -8.95 -0.45
C ALA A 26 2.41 -8.54 0.82
N LEU A 27 1.88 -8.87 2.00
CA LEU A 27 2.58 -8.62 3.26
C LEU A 27 3.81 -9.51 3.45
N ALA A 28 3.76 -10.78 3.02
CA ALA A 28 4.90 -11.68 3.01
C ALA A 28 6.06 -11.16 2.15
N GLN A 29 5.76 -10.64 0.96
CA GLN A 29 6.74 -10.01 0.07
C GLN A 29 7.43 -8.83 0.75
N ALA A 30 6.67 -7.94 1.41
CA ALA A 30 7.24 -6.82 2.17
C ALA A 30 8.10 -7.29 3.36
N TRP A 31 7.77 -8.41 4.00
CA TRP A 31 8.60 -9.00 5.06
C TRP A 31 9.91 -9.61 4.52
N LEU A 32 9.87 -10.23 3.35
CA LEU A 32 11.05 -10.78 2.66
C LEU A 32 11.99 -9.66 2.20
N ASP A 33 11.46 -8.56 1.68
CA ASP A 33 12.23 -7.39 1.24
C ASP A 33 13.02 -6.75 2.40
N GLU A 34 12.52 -6.90 3.63
CA GLU A 34 13.20 -6.50 4.88
C GLU A 34 14.20 -7.54 5.40
N GLY A 35 14.48 -8.59 4.63
CA GLY A 35 15.44 -9.64 4.95
C GLY A 35 14.91 -10.73 5.90
N GLY A 36 13.59 -10.74 6.15
CA GLY A 36 12.92 -11.77 6.93
C GLY A 36 12.80 -13.11 6.20
N ARG A 37 12.19 -14.09 6.87
CA ARG A 37 11.75 -15.37 6.28
C ARG A 37 10.26 -15.54 6.51
N VAL A 38 9.55 -16.18 5.57
CA VAL A 38 8.11 -16.43 5.66
C VAL A 38 7.81 -17.91 5.49
N VAL A 39 6.83 -18.40 6.24
CA VAL A 39 6.23 -19.74 6.08
C VAL A 39 4.71 -19.58 6.06
N PHE A 40 4.05 -20.22 5.10
CA PHE A 40 2.59 -20.33 5.06
C PHE A 40 2.15 -21.64 5.71
N LEU A 41 1.06 -21.57 6.45
CA LEU A 41 0.38 -22.69 7.08
C LEU A 41 -1.09 -22.67 6.67
N SER A 42 -1.56 -23.75 6.05
CA SER A 42 -2.92 -23.81 5.52
C SER A 42 -3.48 -25.21 5.64
N SER A 43 -4.79 -25.29 5.94
CA SER A 43 -5.54 -26.55 5.91
C SER A 43 -6.18 -26.78 4.54
N ASN A 44 -6.38 -25.72 3.75
CA ASN A 44 -6.86 -25.81 2.39
C ASN A 44 -6.19 -24.76 1.51
N PHE A 45 -5.38 -25.23 0.55
CA PHE A 45 -4.62 -24.37 -0.36
C PHE A 45 -4.75 -24.88 -1.80
N PRO A 46 -5.43 -24.15 -2.70
CA PRO A 46 -5.57 -24.56 -4.10
C PRO A 46 -4.21 -24.65 -4.79
N ALA A 47 -3.97 -25.74 -5.53
CA ALA A 47 -2.70 -25.99 -6.20
C ALA A 47 -2.29 -24.86 -7.18
N GLY A 48 -3.27 -24.18 -7.78
CA GLY A 48 -3.03 -23.04 -8.67
C GLY A 48 -2.41 -21.81 -7.99
N LEU A 49 -2.43 -21.71 -6.66
CA LEU A 49 -1.79 -20.61 -5.92
C LEU A 49 -0.34 -20.93 -5.52
N LEU A 50 0.10 -22.19 -5.65
CA LEU A 50 1.46 -22.59 -5.25
C LEU A 50 2.58 -21.86 -6.01
N PRO A 51 2.47 -21.60 -7.33
CA PRO A 51 3.51 -20.88 -8.07
C PRO A 51 3.82 -19.52 -7.44
N HIS A 52 2.81 -18.78 -6.99
CA HIS A 52 2.99 -17.46 -6.35
C HIS A 52 3.82 -17.53 -5.06
N LEU A 53 3.73 -18.62 -4.29
CA LEU A 53 4.58 -18.81 -3.11
C LEU A 53 6.00 -19.21 -3.50
N GLN A 54 6.13 -20.06 -4.53
CA GLN A 54 7.42 -20.60 -4.98
C GLN A 54 8.31 -19.53 -5.62
N GLU A 55 7.74 -18.58 -6.34
CA GLU A 55 8.45 -17.43 -6.92
C GLU A 55 9.24 -16.62 -5.88
N ASP A 56 8.69 -16.50 -4.67
CA ASP A 56 9.31 -15.80 -3.54
C ASP A 56 10.07 -16.75 -2.60
N GLY A 57 10.20 -18.03 -2.95
CA GLY A 57 10.85 -19.04 -2.12
C GLY A 57 10.14 -19.30 -0.78
N ILE A 58 8.84 -19.03 -0.72
CA ILE A 58 8.01 -19.21 0.47
C ILE A 58 7.61 -20.68 0.58
N ARG A 59 7.83 -21.26 1.76
CA ARG A 59 7.40 -22.63 2.06
C ARG A 59 5.93 -22.65 2.47
N LEU A 60 5.14 -23.52 1.86
CA LEU A 60 3.83 -23.94 2.35
C LEU A 60 3.97 -25.18 3.24
N CYS A 61 3.27 -25.19 4.37
CA CYS A 61 3.08 -26.35 5.22
C CYS A 61 1.59 -26.64 5.35
N ASP A 62 1.23 -27.93 5.25
CA ASP A 62 -0.14 -28.37 5.43
C ASP A 62 -0.49 -28.49 6.91
N LEU A 63 -1.74 -28.16 7.22
CA LEU A 63 -2.35 -28.32 8.53
C LEU A 63 -3.53 -29.29 8.41
N SER A 64 -3.62 -30.27 9.30
CA SER A 64 -4.67 -31.30 9.24
C SER A 64 -5.95 -30.89 9.98
N ALA A 65 -5.85 -29.93 10.89
CA ALA A 65 -6.99 -29.46 11.68
C ALA A 65 -8.05 -28.76 10.82
N VAL A 66 -9.30 -28.75 11.30
CA VAL A 66 -10.38 -28.00 10.66
C VAL A 66 -10.10 -26.49 10.83
N PRO A 67 -10.14 -25.68 9.76
CA PRO A 67 -9.92 -24.23 9.84
C PRO A 67 -10.71 -23.53 10.95
N GLY A 68 -10.03 -22.77 11.80
CA GLY A 68 -10.62 -21.99 12.88
C GLY A 68 -11.01 -22.79 14.12
N SER A 69 -10.86 -24.11 14.11
CA SER A 69 -11.14 -24.95 15.28
C SER A 69 -10.14 -24.70 16.42
N PRO A 70 -10.49 -25.03 17.68
CA PRO A 70 -9.53 -24.98 18.78
C PRO A 70 -8.27 -25.82 18.52
N GLN A 71 -8.41 -26.94 17.82
CA GLN A 71 -7.28 -27.79 17.43
C GLN A 71 -6.36 -27.10 16.43
N ASP A 72 -6.91 -26.37 15.45
CA ASP A 72 -6.14 -25.54 14.51
C ASP A 72 -5.32 -24.49 15.27
N ALA A 73 -5.93 -23.78 16.23
CA ALA A 73 -5.23 -22.79 17.04
C ALA A 73 -4.04 -23.38 17.80
N VAL A 74 -4.23 -24.57 18.41
CA VAL A 74 -3.18 -25.28 19.15
C VAL A 74 -2.06 -25.73 18.21
N GLU A 75 -2.39 -26.34 17.07
CA GLU A 75 -1.39 -26.81 16.10
C GLU A 75 -0.63 -25.63 15.46
N CYS A 76 -1.32 -24.55 15.12
CA CYS A 76 -0.72 -23.32 14.60
C CYS A 76 0.27 -22.71 15.61
N ALA A 77 -0.14 -22.57 16.88
CA ALA A 77 0.72 -22.05 17.93
C ALA A 77 1.95 -22.93 18.17
N LYS A 78 1.76 -24.26 18.21
CA LYS A 78 2.86 -25.22 18.34
C LYS A 78 3.84 -25.13 17.18
N PHE A 79 3.34 -25.11 15.94
CA PHE A 79 4.18 -24.98 14.75
C PHE A 79 4.96 -23.66 14.74
N ALA A 80 4.33 -22.56 15.17
CA ALA A 80 4.98 -21.27 15.31
C ALA A 80 6.16 -21.32 16.30
N GLN A 81 6.00 -21.99 17.44
CA GLN A 81 7.06 -22.21 18.43
C GLN A 81 8.19 -23.07 17.86
N GLU A 82 7.87 -24.16 17.17
CA GLU A 82 8.85 -25.09 16.56
C GLU A 82 9.76 -24.39 15.55
N ILE A 83 9.20 -23.50 14.72
CA ILE A 83 9.99 -22.75 13.73
C ILE A 83 10.62 -21.47 14.29
N GLY A 84 10.35 -21.11 15.55
CA GLY A 84 10.81 -19.86 16.16
C GLY A 84 10.21 -18.61 15.49
N ALA A 85 8.92 -18.65 15.15
CA ALA A 85 8.23 -17.53 14.53
C ALA A 85 8.24 -16.30 15.46
N SER A 86 8.58 -15.14 14.89
CA SER A 86 8.56 -13.86 15.60
C SER A 86 7.16 -13.25 15.68
N TRP A 87 6.32 -13.58 14.69
CA TRP A 87 4.94 -13.14 14.53
C TRP A 87 4.13 -14.22 13.81
N ILE A 88 2.84 -14.30 14.15
CA ILE A 88 1.83 -15.06 13.42
C ILE A 88 0.85 -14.06 12.81
N ILE A 89 0.54 -14.25 11.53
CA ILE A 89 -0.56 -13.59 10.84
C ILE A 89 -1.69 -14.59 10.72
N VAL A 90 -2.91 -14.16 11.05
CA VAL A 90 -4.13 -14.95 10.87
C VAL A 90 -5.09 -14.14 10.02
N ASP A 91 -5.60 -14.76 8.94
CA ASP A 91 -6.48 -14.09 7.99
C ASP A 91 -7.60 -15.03 7.49
N GLY A 92 -8.83 -14.73 7.91
CA GLY A 92 -10.05 -15.44 7.51
C GLY A 92 -11.20 -15.29 8.52
N TYR A 93 -12.44 -15.33 8.03
CA TYR A 93 -13.65 -15.12 8.85
C TYR A 93 -13.94 -16.25 9.85
N HIS A 94 -13.30 -17.40 9.71
CA HIS A 94 -13.48 -18.54 10.61
C HIS A 94 -12.62 -18.45 11.88
N PHE A 95 -11.68 -17.51 11.95
CA PHE A 95 -10.88 -17.27 13.14
C PHE A 95 -11.63 -16.33 14.10
N ASN A 96 -11.82 -16.76 15.34
CA ASN A 96 -12.62 -16.06 16.36
C ASN A 96 -11.79 -15.68 17.59
N ALA A 97 -12.45 -15.12 18.61
CA ALA A 97 -11.81 -14.72 19.86
C ALA A 97 -11.07 -15.88 20.55
N ASP A 98 -11.69 -17.06 20.64
CA ASP A 98 -11.06 -18.25 21.26
C ASP A 98 -9.79 -18.68 20.52
N TYR A 99 -9.80 -18.63 19.19
CA TYR A 99 -8.64 -18.92 18.36
C TYR A 99 -7.48 -17.96 18.68
N GLN A 100 -7.76 -16.66 18.72
CA GLN A 100 -6.76 -15.65 19.10
C GLN A 100 -6.25 -15.90 20.51
N LYS A 101 -7.13 -16.20 21.46
CA LYS A 101 -6.80 -16.45 22.86
C LYS A 101 -5.82 -17.61 23.02
N VAL A 102 -6.04 -18.73 22.33
CA VAL A 102 -5.12 -19.89 22.38
C VAL A 102 -3.70 -19.50 21.94
N ILE A 103 -3.57 -18.72 20.87
CA ILE A 103 -2.25 -18.22 20.41
C ILE A 103 -1.62 -17.31 21.46
N LYS A 104 -2.41 -16.41 22.05
CA LYS A 104 -1.92 -15.43 23.03
C LYS A 104 -1.53 -16.05 24.37
N ASP A 105 -2.25 -17.07 24.82
CA ASP A 105 -1.92 -17.82 26.04
C ASP A 105 -0.56 -18.55 25.93
N GLN A 106 -0.03 -18.71 24.70
CA GLN A 106 1.32 -19.22 24.42
C GLN A 106 2.40 -18.12 24.32
N ASN A 107 2.08 -16.87 24.69
CA ASN A 107 2.96 -15.69 24.57
C ASN A 107 3.47 -15.42 23.15
N LEU A 108 2.71 -15.82 22.13
CA LEU A 108 3.03 -15.55 20.74
C LEU A 108 2.47 -14.18 20.32
N ARG A 109 3.18 -13.52 19.39
CA ARG A 109 2.73 -12.25 18.81
C ARG A 109 1.82 -12.52 17.62
N LEU A 110 0.68 -11.84 17.60
CA LEU A 110 -0.41 -12.07 16.67
C LEU A 110 -0.82 -10.78 15.96
N LEU A 111 -0.75 -10.80 14.63
CA LEU A 111 -1.40 -9.83 13.75
C LEU A 111 -2.67 -10.49 13.18
N PHE A 112 -3.82 -9.90 13.45
CA PHE A 112 -5.11 -10.37 12.96
C PHE A 112 -5.59 -9.50 11.80
N LEU A 113 -5.83 -10.11 10.63
CA LEU A 113 -6.39 -9.40 9.47
C LEU A 113 -7.91 -9.50 9.51
N ASP A 114 -8.55 -8.35 9.38
CA ASP A 114 -9.99 -8.20 9.51
C ASP A 114 -10.52 -7.25 8.43
N ASP A 115 -11.82 -7.31 8.18
CA ASP A 115 -12.53 -6.51 7.19
C ASP A 115 -13.67 -5.68 7.79
N TYR A 116 -14.38 -6.19 8.81
CA TYR A 116 -15.62 -5.59 9.32
C TYR A 116 -15.89 -5.80 10.82
N GLY A 117 -14.88 -6.20 11.61
CA GLY A 117 -15.01 -6.35 13.06
C GLY A 117 -15.76 -7.62 13.45
N HIS A 118 -15.44 -8.78 12.86
CA HIS A 118 -16.27 -9.99 13.00
C HIS A 118 -16.05 -10.79 14.29
N ALA A 119 -14.98 -10.55 15.03
CA ALA A 119 -14.70 -11.31 16.26
C ALA A 119 -15.35 -10.63 17.49
N ASP A 120 -15.95 -11.43 18.37
CA ASP A 120 -16.57 -10.92 19.60
C ASP A 120 -15.59 -10.22 20.55
N HIS A 121 -14.31 -10.61 20.50
CA HIS A 121 -13.22 -9.98 21.23
C HIS A 121 -11.89 -10.13 20.48
N TYR A 122 -11.01 -9.13 20.58
CA TYR A 122 -9.70 -9.10 19.94
C TYR A 122 -8.57 -9.19 20.96
N HIS A 123 -7.92 -10.35 21.01
CA HIS A 123 -6.75 -10.59 21.86
C HIS A 123 -5.41 -10.32 21.14
N ALA A 124 -5.44 -10.09 19.83
CA ALA A 124 -4.26 -9.85 19.02
C ALA A 124 -3.47 -8.61 19.49
N ASP A 125 -2.14 -8.65 19.33
CA ASP A 125 -1.29 -7.48 19.59
C ASP A 125 -1.59 -6.38 18.57
N MET A 126 -1.97 -6.77 17.35
CA MET A 126 -2.31 -5.86 16.27
C MET A 126 -3.49 -6.38 15.47
N VAL A 127 -4.36 -5.46 15.05
CA VAL A 127 -5.41 -5.74 14.06
C VAL A 127 -5.18 -4.87 12.84
N LEU A 128 -5.15 -5.48 11.67
CA LEU A 128 -5.08 -4.79 10.39
C LEU A 128 -6.42 -4.86 9.70
N ASN A 129 -6.99 -3.69 9.41
CA ASN A 129 -8.13 -3.56 8.51
C ASN A 129 -7.85 -2.46 7.49
N GLN A 130 -7.55 -2.88 6.27
CA GLN A 130 -7.17 -2.00 5.17
C GLN A 130 -8.35 -1.25 4.54
N ASN A 131 -9.59 -1.59 4.92
CA ASN A 131 -10.80 -1.07 4.29
C ASN A 131 -11.01 0.41 4.64
N CYS A 132 -11.55 1.17 3.69
CA CYS A 132 -11.76 2.61 3.87
C CYS A 132 -12.79 2.95 4.94
N CYS A 133 -13.77 2.08 5.14
CA CYS A 133 -14.78 2.25 6.20
C CYS A 133 -14.28 1.79 7.59
N ALA A 134 -13.06 1.25 7.69
CA ALA A 134 -12.54 0.76 8.95
C ALA A 134 -12.35 1.91 9.94
N SER A 135 -12.99 1.80 11.10
CA SER A 135 -12.87 2.75 12.21
C SER A 135 -12.63 2.00 13.52
N GLU A 136 -12.20 2.72 14.55
CA GLU A 136 -12.02 2.12 15.88
C GLU A 136 -13.32 1.53 16.46
N GLU A 137 -14.47 2.01 15.99
CA GLU A 137 -15.81 1.56 16.41
C GLU A 137 -16.09 0.11 16.01
N PHE A 138 -15.41 -0.42 15.00
CA PHE A 138 -15.49 -1.83 14.62
C PHE A 138 -14.83 -2.75 15.65
N TYR A 139 -14.00 -2.19 16.54
CA TYR A 139 -13.19 -2.94 17.51
C TYR A 139 -13.45 -2.45 18.95
N PRO A 140 -14.71 -2.53 19.44
CA PRO A 140 -15.06 -2.05 20.79
C PRO A 140 -14.50 -2.97 21.89
N HIS A 141 -14.36 -4.26 21.60
CA HIS A 141 -13.89 -5.29 22.53
C HIS A 141 -12.50 -5.76 22.11
N LYS A 142 -11.48 -4.98 22.46
CA LYS A 142 -10.06 -5.30 22.23
C LYS A 142 -9.26 -5.16 23.50
N GLU A 143 -8.12 -5.84 23.58
CA GLU A 143 -7.18 -5.63 24.68
C GLU A 143 -6.64 -4.19 24.67
N SER A 144 -6.29 -3.68 25.86
CA SER A 144 -5.76 -2.32 26.00
C SER A 144 -4.43 -2.10 25.28
N HIS A 145 -3.72 -3.18 24.95
CA HIS A 145 -2.45 -3.15 24.23
C HIS A 145 -2.61 -3.35 22.71
N THR A 146 -3.80 -3.69 22.23
CA THR A 146 -4.05 -3.96 20.81
C THR A 146 -3.89 -2.68 19.99
N GLN A 147 -2.95 -2.67 19.06
CA GLN A 147 -2.76 -1.58 18.10
C GLN A 147 -3.65 -1.81 16.86
N LEU A 148 -4.38 -0.78 16.45
CA LEU A 148 -5.23 -0.83 15.25
C LEU A 148 -4.51 -0.18 14.06
N LEU A 149 -4.34 -0.93 12.97
CA LEU A 149 -3.84 -0.45 11.69
C LEU A 149 -5.02 -0.34 10.72
N LEU A 150 -5.63 0.84 10.66
CA LEU A 150 -6.89 1.06 9.95
C LEU A 150 -6.73 1.93 8.70
N GLY A 151 -7.51 1.58 7.68
CA GLY A 151 -7.73 2.41 6.50
C GLY A 151 -6.77 2.16 5.32
N PRO A 152 -6.97 2.90 4.23
CA PRO A 152 -6.38 2.61 2.93
C PRO A 152 -4.87 2.82 2.88
N LYS A 153 -4.30 3.56 3.84
CA LYS A 153 -2.85 3.69 4.02
C LYS A 153 -2.15 2.36 4.34
N TYR A 154 -2.90 1.34 4.76
CA TYR A 154 -2.38 -0.01 5.02
C TYR A 154 -2.80 -1.05 3.98
N VAL A 155 -3.33 -0.64 2.82
CA VAL A 155 -3.65 -1.57 1.72
C VAL A 155 -2.43 -2.41 1.36
N LEU A 156 -2.64 -3.72 1.34
CA LEU A 156 -1.65 -4.71 0.97
C LEU A 156 -1.66 -4.93 -0.54
N LEU A 157 -0.64 -4.43 -1.25
CA LEU A 157 -0.46 -4.63 -2.68
C LEU A 157 0.76 -5.52 -2.96
N ARG A 158 0.59 -6.48 -3.88
CA ARG A 158 1.66 -7.39 -4.31
C ARG A 158 2.74 -6.63 -5.08
N ARG A 159 3.96 -7.17 -5.09
CA ARG A 159 5.14 -6.60 -5.77
C ARG A 159 4.88 -6.30 -7.26
N GLU A 160 4.05 -7.10 -7.92
CA GLU A 160 3.65 -6.90 -9.32
C GLU A 160 2.93 -5.56 -9.58
N PHE A 161 2.26 -4.99 -8.57
CA PHE A 161 1.66 -3.66 -8.65
C PHE A 161 2.69 -2.60 -8.32
N LEU A 162 3.50 -2.83 -7.27
CA LEU A 162 4.45 -1.82 -6.78
C LEU A 162 5.47 -1.37 -7.84
N ARG A 163 5.78 -2.20 -8.85
CA ARG A 163 6.60 -1.78 -10.01
C ARG A 163 6.00 -0.61 -10.81
N TRP A 164 4.69 -0.39 -10.72
CA TRP A 164 3.96 0.68 -11.40
C TRP A 164 3.84 1.96 -10.57
N ARG A 165 4.46 2.04 -9.38
CA ARG A 165 4.36 3.22 -8.51
C ARG A 165 4.77 4.52 -9.20
N GLU A 166 5.86 4.50 -9.97
CA GLU A 166 6.33 5.68 -10.70
C GLU A 166 5.65 5.88 -12.06
N TRP A 167 4.94 4.87 -12.56
CA TRP A 167 4.16 5.00 -13.78
C TRP A 167 3.04 6.02 -13.60
N ARG A 168 2.69 6.74 -14.66
CA ARG A 168 1.63 7.75 -14.67
C ARG A 168 0.69 7.45 -15.84
N ARG A 169 -0.61 7.35 -15.54
CA ARG A 169 -1.64 7.12 -16.54
C ARG A 169 -1.89 8.38 -17.35
N THR A 170 -1.93 8.24 -18.66
CA THR A 170 -2.52 9.23 -19.55
C THR A 170 -4.01 8.94 -19.68
N ILE A 171 -4.85 9.95 -19.46
CA ILE A 171 -6.30 9.86 -19.65
C ILE A 171 -6.61 10.33 -21.07
N SER A 172 -7.22 9.45 -21.87
CA SER A 172 -7.69 9.80 -23.22
C SER A 172 -9.00 10.59 -23.15
N GLU A 173 -9.33 11.37 -24.18
CA GLU A 173 -10.61 12.08 -24.30
C GLU A 173 -11.80 11.11 -24.25
N LYS A 174 -11.69 9.99 -24.97
CA LYS A 174 -12.66 8.88 -24.96
C LYS A 174 -11.99 7.60 -24.45
N ALA A 175 -12.63 6.91 -23.52
CA ALA A 175 -12.18 5.58 -23.09
C ALA A 175 -12.50 4.54 -24.19
N ALA A 176 -11.48 3.84 -24.68
CA ALA A 176 -11.64 2.81 -25.70
C ALA A 176 -11.36 1.41 -25.15
N ARG A 177 -10.57 1.31 -24.08
CA ARG A 177 -10.14 0.06 -23.47
C ARG A 177 -10.84 -0.14 -22.14
N ILE A 178 -11.67 -1.17 -22.02
CA ILE A 178 -12.45 -1.45 -20.81
C ILE A 178 -11.99 -2.76 -20.21
N LEU A 179 -11.67 -2.73 -18.91
CA LEU A 179 -11.47 -3.94 -18.11
C LEU A 179 -12.77 -4.34 -17.43
N VAL A 180 -13.17 -5.60 -17.54
CA VAL A 180 -14.29 -6.18 -16.77
C VAL A 180 -13.74 -7.24 -15.83
N THR A 181 -13.94 -7.08 -14.52
CA THR A 181 -13.45 -8.07 -13.53
C THR A 181 -14.28 -8.08 -12.25
N PHE A 182 -14.87 -9.23 -11.92
CA PHE A 182 -15.71 -9.43 -10.72
C PHE A 182 -15.05 -10.37 -9.70
N GLY A 183 -13.72 -10.46 -9.74
CA GLY A 183 -12.92 -11.23 -8.80
C GLY A 183 -12.88 -12.73 -9.08
N GLY A 184 -12.46 -13.49 -8.08
CA GLY A 184 -12.03 -14.89 -8.23
C GLY A 184 -13.13 -15.89 -8.59
N SER A 185 -14.36 -15.66 -8.13
CA SER A 185 -15.46 -16.64 -8.21
C SER A 185 -16.68 -16.16 -8.98
N ASP A 186 -17.01 -14.86 -8.96
CA ASP A 186 -18.19 -14.26 -9.60
C ASP A 186 -19.46 -15.14 -9.52
N THR A 187 -19.86 -15.51 -8.30
CA THR A 187 -20.90 -16.52 -8.06
C THR A 187 -22.28 -16.11 -8.59
N GLN A 188 -22.52 -14.83 -8.86
CA GLN A 188 -23.76 -14.28 -9.40
C GLN A 188 -23.71 -14.10 -10.94
N ASN A 189 -22.61 -14.51 -11.58
CA ASN A 189 -22.37 -14.37 -13.02
C ASN A 189 -22.57 -12.92 -13.51
N VAL A 190 -22.10 -11.95 -12.71
CA VAL A 190 -22.21 -10.52 -13.01
C VAL A 190 -21.42 -10.17 -14.26
N THR A 191 -20.29 -10.86 -14.49
CA THR A 191 -19.48 -10.74 -15.70
C THR A 191 -20.34 -10.89 -16.95
N MET A 192 -21.17 -11.94 -17.04
CA MET A 192 -22.04 -12.15 -18.20
C MET A 192 -23.07 -11.02 -18.36
N LYS A 193 -23.68 -10.54 -17.27
CA LYS A 193 -24.62 -9.41 -17.32
C LYS A 193 -23.96 -8.16 -17.92
N VAL A 194 -22.73 -7.86 -17.50
CA VAL A 194 -21.97 -6.71 -18.02
C VAL A 194 -21.63 -6.87 -19.50
N ILE A 195 -21.20 -8.06 -19.92
CA ILE A 195 -20.93 -8.36 -21.33
C ILE A 195 -22.19 -8.11 -22.18
N GLN A 196 -23.35 -8.60 -21.74
CA GLN A 196 -24.63 -8.40 -22.43
C GLN A 196 -25.06 -6.92 -22.51
N VAL A 197 -24.67 -6.09 -21.54
CA VAL A 197 -24.89 -4.64 -21.58
C VAL A 197 -23.93 -3.98 -22.57
N LEU A 198 -22.65 -4.34 -22.54
CA LEU A 198 -21.63 -3.77 -23.42
C LEU A 198 -21.94 -3.97 -24.91
N GLU A 199 -22.57 -5.09 -25.28
CA GLU A 199 -23.03 -5.30 -26.67
C GLU A 199 -24.11 -4.32 -27.14
N ARG A 200 -24.83 -3.69 -26.20
CA ARG A 200 -25.91 -2.73 -26.50
C ARG A 200 -25.42 -1.28 -26.53
N VAL A 201 -24.20 -1.03 -26.05
CA VAL A 201 -23.59 0.31 -26.00
C VAL A 201 -23.23 0.76 -27.41
N LYS A 202 -23.51 2.04 -27.74
CA LYS A 202 -23.30 2.59 -29.10
C LYS A 202 -21.83 2.95 -29.40
N HIS A 203 -20.90 2.05 -29.11
CA HIS A 203 -19.46 2.26 -29.34
C HIS A 203 -18.81 0.99 -29.91
N SER A 204 -18.76 0.89 -31.24
CA SER A 204 -18.20 -0.27 -31.94
C SER A 204 -16.68 -0.37 -31.86
N ASP A 205 -15.99 0.65 -31.36
CA ASP A 205 -14.54 0.73 -31.24
C ASP A 205 -13.99 0.28 -29.87
N LEU A 206 -14.85 -0.14 -28.95
CA LEU A 206 -14.43 -0.62 -27.63
C LEU A 206 -13.65 -1.93 -27.73
N GLN A 207 -12.51 -1.98 -27.06
CA GLN A 207 -11.76 -3.18 -26.75
C GLN A 207 -12.05 -3.54 -25.31
N VAL A 208 -12.45 -4.78 -25.05
CA VAL A 208 -12.81 -5.22 -23.70
C VAL A 208 -12.00 -6.45 -23.31
N GLU A 209 -11.20 -6.29 -22.27
CA GLU A 209 -10.53 -7.41 -21.61
C GLU A 209 -11.38 -7.84 -20.41
N ILE A 210 -11.76 -9.10 -20.39
CA ILE A 210 -12.59 -9.71 -19.36
C ILE A 210 -11.70 -10.63 -18.56
N VAL A 211 -11.50 -10.35 -17.28
CA VAL A 211 -10.71 -11.20 -16.39
C VAL A 211 -11.61 -12.00 -15.47
N VAL A 212 -11.49 -13.32 -15.53
CA VAL A 212 -12.17 -14.25 -14.62
C VAL A 212 -11.17 -15.09 -13.84
N GLY A 213 -11.46 -15.29 -12.55
CA GLY A 213 -10.62 -16.14 -11.71
C GLY A 213 -10.85 -17.64 -11.92
N ALA A 214 -9.92 -18.45 -11.42
CA ALA A 214 -9.96 -19.91 -11.51
C ALA A 214 -11.22 -20.55 -10.91
N GLY A 215 -11.89 -19.84 -9.98
CA GLY A 215 -13.10 -20.32 -9.32
C GLY A 215 -14.41 -20.02 -10.07
N ASN A 216 -14.36 -19.30 -11.20
CA ASN A 216 -15.55 -18.91 -11.95
C ASN A 216 -16.15 -20.13 -12.69
N ARG A 217 -17.30 -20.58 -12.20
CA ARG A 217 -18.03 -21.75 -12.76
C ARG A 217 -18.69 -21.47 -14.12
N CYS A 218 -18.86 -20.20 -14.48
CA CYS A 218 -19.47 -19.75 -15.73
C CYS A 218 -18.43 -19.45 -16.82
N ARG A 219 -17.13 -19.73 -16.58
CA ARG A 219 -16.04 -19.47 -17.53
C ARG A 219 -16.36 -19.96 -18.94
N ASP A 220 -16.74 -21.23 -19.09
CA ASP A 220 -16.95 -21.83 -20.42
C ASP A 220 -18.10 -21.15 -21.17
N SER A 221 -19.17 -20.80 -20.46
CA SER A 221 -20.29 -20.05 -21.05
C SER A 221 -19.91 -18.61 -21.44
N ILE A 222 -19.03 -17.96 -20.66
CA ILE A 222 -18.49 -16.64 -21.00
C ILE A 222 -17.59 -16.74 -22.24
N GLN A 223 -16.73 -17.76 -22.31
CA GLN A 223 -15.86 -18.01 -23.45
C GLN A 223 -16.67 -18.23 -24.74
N GLU A 224 -17.72 -19.04 -24.68
CA GLU A 224 -18.61 -19.30 -25.83
C GLU A 224 -19.31 -18.01 -26.28
N TYR A 225 -19.78 -17.19 -25.33
CA TYR A 225 -20.39 -15.91 -25.65
C TYR A 225 -19.40 -14.95 -26.34
N VAL A 226 -18.21 -14.80 -25.77
CA VAL A 226 -17.15 -13.90 -26.26
C VAL A 226 -16.71 -14.26 -27.68
N VAL A 227 -16.59 -15.55 -28.01
CA VAL A 227 -16.20 -16.01 -29.36
C VAL A 227 -17.23 -15.62 -30.42
N ASN A 228 -18.51 -15.52 -30.05
CA ASN A 228 -19.60 -15.20 -30.96
C ASN A 228 -19.99 -13.71 -30.94
N ALA A 229 -19.36 -12.91 -30.08
CA ALA A 229 -19.66 -11.49 -29.93
C ALA A 229 -19.20 -10.68 -31.15
N LYS A 230 -19.92 -9.60 -31.45
CA LYS A 230 -19.54 -8.65 -32.52
C LYS A 230 -18.44 -7.67 -32.10
N GLN A 231 -18.27 -7.51 -30.80
CA GLN A 231 -17.33 -6.56 -30.19
C GLN A 231 -15.98 -7.25 -29.96
N ASN A 232 -14.89 -6.47 -29.90
CA ASN A 232 -13.55 -7.01 -29.63
C ASN A 232 -13.41 -7.35 -28.15
N TYR A 233 -13.75 -8.60 -27.80
CA TYR A 233 -13.68 -9.14 -26.45
C TYR A 233 -12.54 -10.15 -26.33
N GLU A 234 -11.74 -10.01 -25.28
CA GLU A 234 -10.70 -10.96 -24.91
C GLU A 234 -10.98 -11.52 -23.52
N LEU A 235 -11.08 -12.84 -23.39
CA LEU A 235 -11.27 -13.50 -22.10
C LEU A 235 -9.92 -13.98 -21.55
N LEU A 236 -9.53 -13.42 -20.41
CA LEU A 236 -8.32 -13.73 -19.68
C LEU A 236 -8.67 -14.53 -18.41
N CYS A 237 -8.00 -15.65 -18.20
CA CYS A 237 -8.34 -16.58 -17.12
C CYS A 237 -7.13 -16.79 -16.20
N SER A 238 -7.28 -16.46 -14.92
CA SER A 238 -6.25 -16.69 -13.88
C SER A 238 -4.86 -16.19 -14.31
N ILE A 239 -4.78 -14.90 -14.59
CA ILE A 239 -3.56 -14.25 -15.06
C ILE A 239 -2.64 -13.84 -13.91
N ASP A 240 -1.33 -13.89 -14.17
CA ASP A 240 -0.28 -13.37 -13.28
C ASP A 240 0.10 -11.92 -13.63
N THR A 241 -0.59 -11.33 -14.60
CA THR A 241 -0.30 -10.01 -15.18
C THR A 241 -1.43 -9.01 -14.96
N MET A 242 -2.16 -9.13 -13.84
CA MET A 242 -3.31 -8.25 -13.54
C MET A 242 -2.92 -6.76 -13.57
N ALA A 243 -1.73 -6.42 -13.05
CA ALA A 243 -1.25 -5.04 -13.08
C ALA A 243 -1.07 -4.49 -14.52
N GLU A 244 -0.66 -5.34 -15.48
CA GLU A 244 -0.50 -4.95 -16.89
C GLU A 244 -1.86 -4.73 -17.56
N VAL A 245 -2.81 -5.62 -17.33
CA VAL A 245 -4.19 -5.50 -17.81
C VAL A 245 -4.87 -4.23 -17.27
N MET A 246 -4.70 -3.95 -15.98
CA MET A 246 -5.19 -2.71 -15.38
C MET A 246 -4.48 -1.48 -15.96
N ALA A 247 -3.18 -1.53 -16.21
CA ALA A 247 -2.45 -0.43 -16.84
C ALA A 247 -2.90 -0.18 -18.29
N TRP A 248 -3.26 -1.25 -19.02
CA TRP A 248 -3.84 -1.17 -20.36
C TRP A 248 -5.22 -0.51 -20.37
N ALA A 249 -6.08 -0.79 -19.41
CA ALA A 249 -7.48 -0.33 -19.42
C ALA A 249 -7.60 1.19 -19.22
N ASP A 250 -8.44 1.88 -20.00
CA ASP A 250 -8.79 3.29 -19.79
C ASP A 250 -9.84 3.47 -18.68
N MET A 251 -10.65 2.43 -18.45
CA MET A 251 -11.59 2.33 -17.35
C MET A 251 -11.85 0.87 -16.97
N ALA A 252 -12.36 0.64 -15.75
CA ALA A 252 -12.77 -0.68 -15.29
C ALA A 252 -14.24 -0.72 -14.87
N ILE A 253 -14.85 -1.89 -15.03
CA ILE A 253 -16.13 -2.26 -14.44
C ILE A 253 -15.85 -3.44 -13.52
N SER A 254 -16.07 -3.27 -12.21
CA SER A 254 -15.60 -4.24 -11.23
C SER A 254 -16.52 -4.41 -10.02
N ALA A 255 -16.30 -5.48 -9.25
CA ALA A 255 -16.85 -5.60 -7.90
C ALA A 255 -16.14 -4.64 -6.94
N ALA A 256 -16.83 -4.20 -5.89
CA ALA A 256 -16.25 -3.39 -4.81
C ALA A 256 -15.48 -4.24 -3.76
N GLY A 257 -14.72 -5.24 -4.21
CA GLY A 257 -13.84 -6.07 -3.37
C GLY A 257 -12.39 -5.58 -3.37
N GLY A 258 -11.43 -6.39 -2.91
CA GLY A 258 -10.01 -6.00 -2.82
C GLY A 258 -9.36 -5.48 -4.11
N THR A 259 -9.89 -5.87 -5.27
CA THR A 259 -9.49 -5.36 -6.60
C THR A 259 -9.67 -3.83 -6.73
N CYS A 260 -10.60 -3.21 -6.00
CA CYS A 260 -10.76 -1.76 -6.05
C CYS A 260 -9.51 -1.01 -5.55
N TRP A 261 -8.75 -1.59 -4.63
CA TRP A 261 -7.52 -1.00 -4.13
C TRP A 261 -6.39 -1.05 -5.16
N GLU A 262 -6.31 -2.15 -5.91
CA GLU A 262 -5.38 -2.33 -7.04
C GLU A 262 -5.69 -1.30 -8.15
N LEU A 263 -6.98 -1.14 -8.49
CA LEU A 263 -7.47 -0.15 -9.45
C LEU A 263 -7.16 1.29 -9.00
N ALA A 264 -7.42 1.62 -7.74
CA ALA A 264 -7.15 2.93 -7.16
C ALA A 264 -5.66 3.27 -7.22
N PHE A 265 -4.78 2.33 -6.83
CA PHE A 265 -3.33 2.50 -6.88
C PHE A 265 -2.81 2.79 -8.30
N LEU A 266 -3.34 2.10 -9.31
CA LEU A 266 -3.01 2.33 -10.73
C LEU A 266 -3.74 3.53 -11.35
N GLY A 267 -4.61 4.20 -10.58
CA GLY A 267 -5.44 5.31 -11.05
C GLY A 267 -6.37 4.90 -12.19
N VAL A 268 -6.95 3.70 -12.14
CA VAL A 268 -7.92 3.22 -13.14
C VAL A 268 -9.31 3.78 -12.79
N PRO A 269 -9.90 4.65 -13.63
CA PRO A 269 -11.27 5.12 -13.42
C PRO A 269 -12.25 3.94 -13.43
N SER A 270 -13.05 3.79 -12.38
CA SER A 270 -13.79 2.56 -12.12
C SER A 270 -15.27 2.79 -11.86
N LEU A 271 -16.11 2.00 -12.54
CA LEU A 271 -17.52 1.79 -12.20
C LEU A 271 -17.63 0.53 -11.36
N LEU A 272 -18.15 0.64 -10.13
CA LEU A 272 -18.24 -0.48 -9.21
C LEU A 272 -19.69 -0.95 -9.03
N LEU A 273 -19.86 -2.26 -8.98
CA LEU A 273 -21.10 -2.92 -8.59
C LEU A 273 -20.91 -3.68 -7.27
N LEU A 274 -21.90 -3.56 -6.39
CA LEU A 274 -21.93 -4.24 -5.12
C LEU A 274 -22.37 -5.69 -5.34
N THR A 275 -21.50 -6.63 -4.98
CA THR A 275 -21.75 -8.07 -5.10
C THR A 275 -22.01 -8.74 -3.75
N ALA A 276 -21.63 -8.09 -2.66
CA ALA A 276 -21.84 -8.55 -1.29
C ALA A 276 -22.04 -7.36 -0.34
N GLU A 277 -22.73 -7.57 0.77
CA GLU A 277 -23.10 -6.50 1.71
C GLU A 277 -21.87 -5.91 2.43
N ASN A 278 -20.85 -6.73 2.67
CA ASN A 278 -19.58 -6.29 3.25
C ASN A 278 -18.77 -5.32 2.35
N GLN A 279 -19.22 -5.06 1.12
CA GLN A 279 -18.60 -4.10 0.20
C GLN A 279 -19.19 -2.69 0.32
N ASN A 280 -20.33 -2.52 0.98
CA ASN A 280 -21.08 -1.25 1.00
C ASN A 280 -20.25 -0.09 1.56
N GLY A 281 -19.60 -0.28 2.71
CA GLY A 281 -18.82 0.78 3.36
C GLY A 281 -17.64 1.24 2.50
N ASN A 282 -16.93 0.30 1.88
CA ASN A 282 -15.82 0.61 0.97
C ASN A 282 -16.29 1.36 -0.27
N ALA A 283 -17.38 0.88 -0.88
CA ALA A 283 -17.96 1.49 -2.06
C ALA A 283 -18.40 2.94 -1.80
N GLN A 284 -19.12 3.18 -0.70
CA GLN A 284 -19.57 4.52 -0.31
C GLN A 284 -18.38 5.46 -0.12
N TYR A 285 -17.37 5.06 0.65
CA TYR A 285 -16.19 5.89 0.88
C TYR A 285 -15.44 6.22 -0.42
N MET A 286 -15.30 5.24 -1.32
CA MET A 286 -14.64 5.47 -2.61
C MET A 286 -15.41 6.45 -3.50
N GLU A 287 -16.74 6.44 -3.45
CA GLU A 287 -17.59 7.40 -4.17
C GLU A 287 -17.51 8.81 -3.59
N GLU A 288 -17.60 8.92 -2.26
CA GLU A 288 -17.44 10.19 -1.53
C GLU A 288 -16.06 10.81 -1.74
N SER A 289 -15.03 9.97 -1.87
CA SER A 289 -13.66 10.39 -2.17
C SER A 289 -13.43 10.67 -3.67
N HIS A 290 -14.44 10.48 -4.51
CA HIS A 290 -14.39 10.54 -5.96
C HIS A 290 -13.37 9.57 -6.61
N ALA A 291 -12.98 8.51 -5.91
CA ALA A 291 -12.03 7.49 -6.37
C ALA A 291 -12.69 6.37 -7.20
N ALA A 292 -14.02 6.22 -7.12
CA ALA A 292 -14.82 5.34 -7.96
C ALA A 292 -16.24 5.89 -8.10
N LYS A 293 -17.04 5.32 -9.00
CA LYS A 293 -18.49 5.58 -9.08
C LYS A 293 -19.26 4.28 -8.83
N ILE A 294 -20.26 4.32 -7.95
CA ILE A 294 -21.09 3.14 -7.65
C ILE A 294 -22.30 3.16 -8.57
N ILE A 295 -22.55 2.04 -9.25
CA ILE A 295 -23.72 1.90 -10.12
C ILE A 295 -24.92 1.31 -9.38
N GLY A 296 -24.65 0.49 -8.35
CA GLY A 296 -25.68 -0.13 -7.51
C GLY A 296 -25.35 -1.57 -7.13
N ARG A 297 -26.35 -2.30 -6.64
CA ARG A 297 -26.24 -3.74 -6.35
C ARG A 297 -26.38 -4.54 -7.62
N ALA A 298 -25.51 -5.52 -7.83
CA ALA A 298 -25.53 -6.38 -9.02
C ALA A 298 -26.83 -7.24 -9.13
N ALA A 299 -27.52 -7.44 -8.01
CA ALA A 299 -28.80 -8.13 -7.94
C ALA A 299 -29.95 -7.28 -8.48
N ASP A 300 -29.91 -5.96 -8.24
CA ASP A 300 -30.98 -5.00 -8.55
C ASP A 300 -30.70 -4.21 -9.83
N LEU A 301 -29.67 -4.60 -10.58
CA LEU A 301 -29.15 -3.84 -11.70
C LEU A 301 -30.02 -3.98 -12.94
N GLU A 302 -30.66 -2.88 -13.33
CA GLU A 302 -31.31 -2.77 -14.63
C GLU A 302 -30.28 -2.55 -15.74
N LEU A 303 -30.41 -3.33 -16.82
CA LEU A 303 -29.45 -3.30 -17.95
C LEU A 303 -29.36 -1.92 -18.61
N HIS A 304 -30.44 -1.15 -18.59
CA HIS A 304 -30.49 0.19 -19.18
C HIS A 304 -29.64 1.20 -18.39
N ASP A 305 -29.73 1.17 -17.06
CA ASP A 305 -29.02 2.10 -16.19
C ASP A 305 -27.50 1.88 -16.28
N LEU A 306 -27.08 0.61 -16.33
CA LEU A 306 -25.67 0.28 -16.54
C LEU A 306 -25.18 0.75 -17.92
N ALA A 307 -25.96 0.56 -18.99
CA ALA A 307 -25.59 1.01 -20.33
C ALA A 307 -25.38 2.54 -20.36
N GLN A 308 -26.32 3.30 -19.79
CA GLN A 308 -26.23 4.76 -19.72
C GLN A 308 -25.04 5.22 -18.89
N ALA A 309 -24.77 4.55 -17.77
CA ALA A 309 -23.61 4.85 -16.94
C ALA A 309 -22.29 4.62 -17.68
N ILE A 310 -22.17 3.49 -18.41
CA ILE A 310 -20.99 3.19 -19.25
C ILE A 310 -20.82 4.24 -20.34
N GLU A 311 -21.88 4.54 -21.12
CA GLU A 311 -21.84 5.54 -22.21
C GLU A 311 -21.39 6.91 -21.70
N SER A 312 -21.98 7.38 -20.59
CA SER A 312 -21.61 8.64 -19.97
C SER A 312 -20.15 8.64 -19.51
N PHE A 313 -19.71 7.56 -18.89
CA PHE A 313 -18.36 7.46 -18.33
C PHE A 313 -17.27 7.32 -19.40
N VAL A 314 -17.58 6.68 -20.54
CA VAL A 314 -16.70 6.57 -21.71
C VAL A 314 -16.38 7.94 -22.30
N GLN A 315 -17.32 8.87 -22.30
CA GLN A 315 -17.16 10.20 -22.91
C GLN A 315 -16.62 11.27 -21.96
N ASN A 316 -16.64 11.03 -20.64
CA ASN A 316 -16.31 12.05 -19.64
C ASN A 316 -14.85 11.98 -19.18
N GLU A 317 -13.95 12.61 -19.93
CA GLU A 317 -12.52 12.71 -19.59
C GLU A 317 -12.28 13.34 -18.21
N GLU A 318 -12.95 14.45 -17.90
CA GLU A 318 -12.73 15.22 -16.68
C GLU A 318 -13.00 14.37 -15.43
N VAL A 319 -14.13 13.66 -15.41
CA VAL A 319 -14.47 12.74 -14.31
C VAL A 319 -13.44 11.62 -14.19
N ARG A 320 -13.00 11.03 -15.32
CA ARG A 320 -11.97 9.99 -15.29
C ARG A 320 -10.63 10.51 -14.77
N LYS A 321 -10.25 11.74 -15.11
CA LYS A 321 -9.02 12.37 -14.64
C LYS A 321 -9.04 12.60 -13.14
N ILE A 322 -10.12 13.21 -12.63
CA ILE A 322 -10.31 13.41 -11.19
C ILE A 322 -10.26 12.07 -10.46
N MET A 323 -10.95 11.06 -10.98
CA MET A 323 -11.03 9.74 -10.36
C MET A 323 -9.67 9.03 -10.31
N SER A 324 -8.90 9.10 -11.40
CA SER A 324 -7.52 8.59 -11.44
C SER A 324 -6.65 9.25 -10.38
N GLU A 325 -6.67 10.59 -10.29
CA GLU A 325 -5.89 11.33 -9.30
C GLU A 325 -6.31 10.98 -7.86
N LYS A 326 -7.61 10.88 -7.59
CA LYS A 326 -8.15 10.56 -6.26
C LYS A 326 -7.89 9.13 -5.84
N GLY A 327 -7.99 8.16 -6.75
CA GLY A 327 -7.63 6.77 -6.48
C GLY A 327 -6.16 6.65 -6.04
N ARG A 328 -5.26 7.36 -6.72
CA ARG A 328 -3.83 7.33 -6.38
C ARG A 328 -3.47 8.08 -5.09
N GLN A 329 -4.24 9.09 -4.73
CA GLN A 329 -4.14 9.75 -3.42
C GLN A 329 -4.62 8.83 -2.30
N LEU A 330 -5.64 8.01 -2.57
CA LEU A 330 -6.23 7.09 -1.61
C LEU A 330 -5.30 5.92 -1.29
N VAL A 331 -4.66 5.34 -2.31
CA VAL A 331 -3.78 4.18 -2.18
C VAL A 331 -2.39 4.50 -2.72
N ASP A 332 -1.44 4.72 -1.81
CA ASP A 332 -0.05 5.11 -2.15
C ASP A 332 0.89 3.93 -2.41
N GLY A 333 0.45 2.70 -2.11
CA GLY A 333 1.23 1.48 -2.30
C GLY A 333 2.37 1.29 -1.30
N PHE A 334 2.31 1.90 -0.12
CA PHE A 334 3.23 1.66 1.00
C PHE A 334 2.63 0.84 2.14
N GLY A 335 1.37 0.42 2.03
CA GLY A 335 0.65 -0.26 3.11
C GLY A 335 1.34 -1.52 3.63
N ALA A 336 1.74 -2.43 2.76
CA ALA A 336 2.47 -3.65 3.16
C ALA A 336 3.79 -3.32 3.88
N SER A 337 4.52 -2.29 3.43
CA SER A 337 5.77 -1.85 4.08
C SER A 337 5.52 -1.20 5.44
N ARG A 338 4.44 -0.42 5.60
CA ARG A 338 4.04 0.14 6.91
C ARG A 338 3.69 -0.95 7.91
N VAL A 339 2.93 -1.96 7.48
CA VAL A 339 2.59 -3.10 8.34
C VAL A 339 3.88 -3.85 8.72
N SER A 340 4.74 -4.18 7.75
CA SER A 340 6.03 -4.81 8.02
C SER A 340 6.90 -4.00 9.00
N ALA A 341 6.95 -2.67 8.84
CA ALA A 341 7.66 -1.77 9.75
C ALA A 341 7.09 -1.77 11.18
N ALA A 342 5.77 -1.80 11.32
CA ALA A 342 5.12 -1.92 12.64
C ALA A 342 5.49 -3.26 13.33
N LEU A 343 5.59 -4.35 12.56
CA LEU A 343 5.98 -5.66 13.08
C LEU A 343 7.50 -5.78 13.40
N MET A 344 8.36 -5.11 12.62
CA MET A 344 9.81 -5.31 12.65
C MET A 344 10.63 -4.19 13.29
N LYS A 345 10.23 -2.92 13.12
CA LYS A 345 11.07 -1.71 13.25
C LYS A 345 10.45 -0.63 14.15
N GLU A 346 9.66 -1.02 15.15
CA GLU A 346 9.03 -0.07 16.09
C GLU A 346 8.20 1.00 15.34
N GLY A 347 7.55 0.62 14.24
CA GLY A 347 6.69 1.52 13.46
C GLY A 347 7.44 2.54 12.58
N LEU A 348 8.77 2.49 12.50
CA LEU A 348 9.57 3.42 11.69
C LEU A 348 9.67 2.98 10.23
N PHE A 349 9.30 3.88 9.33
CA PHE A 349 9.28 3.65 7.89
C PHE A 349 9.74 4.88 7.11
N LEU A 350 10.44 4.70 5.99
CA LEU A 350 10.82 5.77 5.06
C LEU A 350 10.12 5.59 3.73
N ARG A 351 9.53 6.68 3.23
CA ARG A 351 8.98 6.74 1.87
C ARG A 351 9.40 8.03 1.16
N PRO A 352 9.39 8.07 -0.18
CA PRO A 352 9.40 9.32 -0.92
C PRO A 352 8.27 10.26 -0.49
N ALA A 353 8.53 11.56 -0.58
CA ALA A 353 7.51 12.58 -0.42
C ALA A 353 6.46 12.50 -1.54
N MET A 354 5.23 12.86 -1.20
CA MET A 354 4.07 12.92 -2.07
C MET A 354 3.54 14.36 -2.14
N PRO A 355 2.73 14.72 -3.17
CA PRO A 355 2.12 16.04 -3.26
C PRO A 355 1.38 16.48 -1.99
N THR A 356 0.77 15.53 -1.28
CA THR A 356 0.05 15.75 -0.02
C THR A 356 0.95 16.14 1.15
N ASP A 357 2.26 15.93 1.07
CA ASP A 357 3.21 16.30 2.12
C ASP A 357 3.63 17.78 2.07
N CYS A 358 3.27 18.52 1.00
CA CYS A 358 3.70 19.91 0.82
C CYS A 358 3.36 20.81 2.03
N CYS A 359 2.13 20.71 2.54
CA CYS A 359 1.70 21.56 3.66
C CYS A 359 2.41 21.21 4.97
N ILE A 360 2.56 19.92 5.29
CA ILE A 360 3.21 19.53 6.54
C ILE A 360 4.71 19.84 6.54
N LEU A 361 5.38 19.76 5.38
CA LEU A 361 6.76 20.19 5.23
C LEU A 361 6.92 21.71 5.40
N TRP A 362 5.97 22.49 4.88
CA TRP A 362 5.92 23.94 5.12
C TRP A 362 5.78 24.27 6.60
N GLU A 363 4.88 23.59 7.30
CA GLU A 363 4.68 23.76 8.74
C GLU A 363 5.94 23.43 9.54
N TRP A 364 6.59 22.30 9.26
CA TRP A 364 7.83 21.91 9.95
C TRP A 364 8.99 22.86 9.66
N ALA A 365 9.06 23.37 8.44
CA ALA A 365 10.05 24.35 8.05
C ALA A 365 9.84 25.66 8.83
N ASN A 366 8.60 26.13 8.97
CA ASN A 366 8.28 27.37 9.67
C ASN A 366 8.13 27.25 11.19
N ASP A 367 8.18 26.04 11.75
CA ASP A 367 8.24 25.84 13.20
C ASP A 367 9.32 26.74 13.83
N PRO A 368 9.01 27.50 14.90
CA PRO A 368 9.93 28.50 15.45
C PRO A 368 11.31 27.95 15.82
N VAL A 369 11.39 26.72 16.33
CA VAL A 369 12.65 26.09 16.72
C VAL A 369 13.43 25.65 15.48
N THR A 370 12.78 25.05 14.49
CA THR A 370 13.42 24.70 13.21
C THR A 370 13.94 25.96 12.52
N ARG A 371 13.11 26.98 12.42
CA ARG A 371 13.39 28.21 11.68
C ARG A 371 14.50 29.04 12.32
N ALA A 372 14.61 29.06 13.65
CA ALA A 372 15.71 29.71 14.35
C ALA A 372 17.08 29.09 14.03
N MET A 373 17.10 27.79 13.73
CA MET A 373 18.32 27.01 13.42
C MET A 373 18.57 26.86 11.90
N ALA A 374 17.65 27.34 11.05
CA ALA A 374 17.79 27.29 9.61
C ALA A 374 18.83 28.30 9.10
N ILE A 375 19.41 28.04 7.92
CA ILE A 375 20.35 28.96 7.28
C ILE A 375 19.68 30.32 7.05
N ASN A 376 18.46 30.32 6.49
CA ASN A 376 17.61 31.51 6.38
C ASN A 376 16.49 31.47 7.43
N LYS A 377 16.48 32.47 8.31
CA LYS A 377 15.57 32.57 9.46
C LYS A 377 14.23 33.24 9.14
N ASN A 378 14.07 33.81 7.95
CA ASN A 378 12.81 34.44 7.56
C ASN A 378 11.71 33.38 7.42
N PRO A 379 10.47 33.67 7.90
CA PRO A 379 9.33 32.82 7.62
C PRO A 379 9.14 32.64 6.11
N ILE A 380 8.81 31.42 5.70
CA ILE A 380 8.57 31.07 4.30
C ILE A 380 7.07 31.27 4.00
N PRO A 381 6.68 32.17 3.08
CA PRO A 381 5.29 32.25 2.64
C PRO A 381 4.81 30.94 2.01
N LEU A 382 3.57 30.53 2.26
CA LEU A 382 3.04 29.25 1.75
C LEU A 382 3.11 29.15 0.22
N ALA A 383 2.75 30.22 -0.50
CA ALA A 383 2.81 30.27 -1.97
C ALA A 383 4.24 30.07 -2.51
N ASP A 384 5.26 30.52 -1.78
CA ASP A 384 6.67 30.34 -2.17
C ASP A 384 7.11 28.89 -1.92
N HIS A 385 6.67 28.31 -0.80
CA HIS A 385 6.96 26.92 -0.49
C HIS A 385 6.29 25.95 -1.47
N VAL A 386 5.04 26.18 -1.85
CA VAL A 386 4.34 25.35 -2.84
C VAL A 386 5.11 25.34 -4.16
N ARG A 387 5.50 26.52 -4.67
CA ARG A 387 6.30 26.63 -5.90
C ARG A 387 7.65 25.92 -5.77
N TRP A 388 8.34 26.09 -4.65
CA TRP A 388 9.61 25.41 -4.36
C TRP A 388 9.45 23.88 -4.32
N PHE A 389 8.42 23.38 -3.63
CA PHE A 389 8.17 21.96 -3.46
C PHE A 389 7.83 21.30 -4.80
N GLU A 390 6.96 21.92 -5.61
CA GLU A 390 6.65 21.44 -6.97
C GLU A 390 7.88 21.38 -7.88
N GLN A 391 8.77 22.37 -7.80
CA GLN A 391 10.03 22.37 -8.54
C GLN A 391 10.95 21.23 -8.07
N LYS A 392 11.06 21.01 -6.76
CA LYS A 392 11.88 19.94 -6.19
C LYS A 392 11.35 18.56 -6.56
N MET A 393 10.03 18.35 -6.49
CA MET A 393 9.39 17.10 -6.88
C MET A 393 9.57 16.74 -8.36
N LYS A 394 9.85 17.72 -9.23
CA LYS A 394 10.15 17.51 -10.67
C LYS A 394 11.64 17.37 -10.97
N ASN A 395 12.51 17.65 -10.00
CA ASN A 395 13.95 17.64 -10.21
C ASN A 395 14.53 16.26 -9.93
N ALA A 396 15.05 15.58 -10.97
CA ALA A 396 15.69 14.27 -10.85
C ALA A 396 16.95 14.27 -9.96
N GLN A 397 17.54 15.44 -9.70
CA GLN A 397 18.67 15.61 -8.79
C GLN A 397 18.23 15.94 -7.35
N SER A 398 16.93 15.89 -7.05
CA SER A 398 16.43 16.11 -5.69
C SER A 398 15.59 14.92 -5.23
N VAL A 399 15.89 14.42 -4.04
CA VAL A 399 15.13 13.33 -3.41
C VAL A 399 14.68 13.80 -2.04
N ILE A 400 13.36 13.87 -1.81
CA ILE A 400 12.78 14.16 -0.49
C ILE A 400 12.17 12.88 0.04
N LEU A 401 12.58 12.47 1.23
CA LEU A 401 12.04 11.32 1.95
C LEU A 401 11.31 11.81 3.20
N ILE A 402 10.20 11.14 3.51
CA ILE A 402 9.40 11.32 4.70
C ILE A 402 9.62 10.12 5.62
N LEU A 403 10.00 10.42 6.86
CA LEU A 403 9.93 9.47 7.97
C LEU A 403 8.48 9.37 8.42
N GLU A 404 7.96 8.16 8.50
CA GLU A 404 6.74 7.85 9.23
C GLU A 404 7.07 7.07 10.51
N HIS A 405 6.32 7.37 11.57
CA HIS A 405 6.25 6.57 12.79
C HIS A 405 4.78 6.19 13.01
N ASP A 406 4.49 4.90 12.97
CA ASP A 406 3.10 4.37 13.01
C ASP A 406 2.20 4.95 11.90
N ALA A 407 2.75 5.08 10.69
CA ALA A 407 2.09 5.68 9.52
C ALA A 407 1.67 7.16 9.71
N VAL A 408 2.30 7.87 10.64
CA VAL A 408 2.18 9.33 10.79
C VAL A 408 3.50 9.98 10.41
N PRO A 409 3.53 11.00 9.53
CA PRO A 409 4.76 11.72 9.22
C PRO A 409 5.43 12.29 10.48
N ALA A 410 6.69 11.93 10.69
CA ALA A 410 7.49 12.21 11.87
C ALA A 410 8.82 12.95 11.56
N GLY A 411 9.16 13.13 10.30
CA GLY A 411 10.32 13.91 9.87
C GLY A 411 10.55 13.84 8.36
N GLN A 412 11.56 14.55 7.88
CA GLN A 412 11.98 14.55 6.49
C GLN A 412 13.50 14.58 6.38
N ILE A 413 14.01 13.99 5.30
CA ILE A 413 15.37 14.18 4.84
C ILE A 413 15.37 14.42 3.33
N ARG A 414 16.05 15.47 2.90
CA ARG A 414 16.21 15.85 1.50
C ARG A 414 17.67 15.70 1.09
N PHE A 415 17.87 15.20 -0.12
CA PHE A 415 19.15 15.10 -0.81
C PHE A 415 19.08 15.94 -2.08
N ASP A 416 20.02 16.86 -2.26
CA ASP A 416 20.18 17.67 -3.47
C ASP A 416 21.55 17.34 -4.10
N ILE A 417 21.53 16.67 -5.25
CA ILE A 417 22.72 16.17 -5.94
C ILE A 417 23.33 17.30 -6.79
N GLY A 418 24.55 17.71 -6.48
CA GLY A 418 25.32 18.66 -7.26
C GLY A 418 25.90 18.06 -8.55
N GLU A 419 26.36 18.94 -9.46
CA GLU A 419 26.97 18.52 -10.74
C GLU A 419 28.23 17.66 -10.54
N ASP A 420 28.99 17.92 -9.47
CA ASP A 420 30.21 17.19 -9.08
C ASP A 420 29.93 15.90 -8.28
N GLN A 421 28.66 15.49 -8.18
CA GLN A 421 28.18 14.37 -7.36
C GLN A 421 28.34 14.57 -5.84
N THR A 422 28.67 15.79 -5.40
CA THR A 422 28.53 16.17 -3.99
C THR A 422 27.06 16.40 -3.69
N THR A 423 26.50 15.69 -2.72
CA THR A 423 25.08 15.77 -2.38
C THR A 423 24.86 16.55 -1.10
N GLU A 424 24.16 17.67 -1.15
CA GLU A 424 23.77 18.44 0.05
C GLU A 424 22.56 17.78 0.72
N ILE A 425 22.58 17.73 2.05
CA ILE A 425 21.47 17.19 2.83
C ILE A 425 20.83 18.21 3.76
N ASP A 426 19.51 18.11 3.84
CA ASP A 426 18.66 18.84 4.76
C ASP A 426 17.81 17.84 5.53
N ILE A 427 17.69 17.99 6.85
CA ILE A 427 16.98 17.05 7.73
C ILE A 427 16.17 17.82 8.77
N ALA A 428 14.93 17.41 8.97
CA ALA A 428 14.08 17.93 10.04
C ALA A 428 13.27 16.80 10.68
N VAL A 429 13.18 16.81 12.02
CA VAL A 429 12.26 15.95 12.77
C VAL A 429 11.04 16.79 13.14
N ALA A 430 9.85 16.21 12.93
CA ALA A 430 8.58 16.87 13.24
C ALA A 430 8.55 17.36 14.70
N PRO A 431 7.99 18.55 14.99
CA PRO A 431 7.94 19.09 16.35
C PRO A 431 7.35 18.10 17.38
N SER A 432 6.30 17.37 17.00
CA SER A 432 5.62 16.35 17.81
C SER A 432 6.44 15.10 18.13
N HIS A 433 7.58 14.90 17.45
CA HIS A 433 8.40 13.69 17.52
C HIS A 433 9.85 13.94 17.96
N ARG A 434 10.17 15.17 18.39
CA ARG A 434 11.50 15.53 18.91
C ARG A 434 11.84 14.77 20.21
N GLY A 435 13.14 14.62 20.47
CA GLY A 435 13.65 13.99 21.71
C GLY A 435 13.64 12.45 21.69
N ARG A 436 13.16 11.81 20.62
CA ARG A 436 13.06 10.34 20.50
C ARG A 436 14.22 9.69 19.74
N SER A 437 15.36 10.38 19.61
CA SER A 437 16.53 9.91 18.83
C SER A 437 16.26 9.63 17.34
N LEU A 438 15.10 10.06 16.80
CA LEU A 438 14.69 9.78 15.42
C LEU A 438 15.60 10.43 14.38
N GLY A 439 16.24 11.56 14.69
CA GLY A 439 17.13 12.25 13.75
C GLY A 439 18.33 11.39 13.32
N THR A 440 18.92 10.62 14.24
CA THR A 440 20.05 9.72 13.91
C THR A 440 19.58 8.52 13.08
N TRP A 441 18.40 7.97 13.39
CA TRP A 441 17.80 6.89 12.59
C TRP A 441 17.49 7.40 11.17
N LEU A 442 16.81 8.55 11.06
CA LEU A 442 16.42 9.19 9.81
C LEU A 442 17.63 9.47 8.91
N LEU A 443 18.70 10.01 9.47
CA LEU A 443 19.91 10.29 8.72
C LEU A 443 20.55 9.00 8.17
N ARG A 444 20.73 7.98 9.02
CA ARG A 444 21.38 6.71 8.62
C ARG A 444 20.55 5.93 7.60
N GLU A 445 19.27 5.74 7.88
CA GLU A 445 18.38 4.99 7.00
C GLU A 445 18.07 5.77 5.72
N GLY A 446 17.95 7.10 5.81
CA GLY A 446 17.81 7.98 4.64
C GLY A 446 19.01 7.89 3.70
N ILE A 447 20.24 7.88 4.23
CA ILE A 447 21.45 7.68 3.42
C ILE A 447 21.45 6.29 2.78
N ARG A 448 21.13 5.23 3.53
CA ARG A 448 21.07 3.88 2.97
C ARG A 448 20.05 3.78 1.84
N TYR A 449 18.85 4.33 2.04
CA TYR A 449 17.82 4.41 1.01
C TYR A 449 18.33 5.15 -0.22
N PHE A 450 18.86 6.37 -0.03
CA PHE A 450 19.32 7.23 -1.10
C PHE A 450 20.43 6.58 -1.95
N LEU A 451 21.43 5.96 -1.31
CA LEU A 451 22.55 5.30 -1.98
C LEU A 451 22.17 4.01 -2.71
N SER A 452 21.08 3.35 -2.32
CA SER A 452 20.61 2.15 -3.03
C SER A 452 20.22 2.43 -4.49
N PHE A 453 19.87 3.69 -4.81
CA PHE A 453 19.52 4.14 -6.15
C PHE A 453 20.54 5.12 -6.76
N ASN A 454 21.43 5.73 -5.96
CA ASN A 454 22.37 6.78 -6.40
C ASN A 454 23.83 6.38 -6.14
N GLN A 455 24.29 5.32 -6.81
CA GLN A 455 25.62 4.73 -6.60
C GLN A 455 26.78 5.62 -7.07
N SER A 456 26.52 6.67 -7.86
CA SER A 456 27.54 7.61 -8.34
C SER A 456 27.96 8.64 -7.28
N VAL A 457 27.16 8.83 -6.23
CA VAL A 457 27.43 9.81 -5.17
C VAL A 457 28.61 9.36 -4.32
N LYS A 458 29.60 10.25 -4.17
CA LYS A 458 30.83 9.97 -3.41
C LYS A 458 30.86 10.64 -2.05
N THR A 459 30.24 11.81 -1.95
CA THR A 459 30.29 12.67 -0.78
C THR A 459 28.90 13.22 -0.49
N ILE A 460 28.50 13.13 0.77
CA ILE A 460 27.27 13.75 1.29
C ILE A 460 27.68 14.86 2.26
N LEU A 461 27.17 16.07 2.05
CA LEU A 461 27.52 17.28 2.78
C LEU A 461 26.35 17.78 3.62
N GLY A 462 26.59 17.99 4.91
CA GLY A 462 25.71 18.70 5.83
C GLY A 462 26.19 20.10 6.13
N ARG A 463 25.28 21.07 6.10
CA ARG A 463 25.53 22.46 6.48
C ARG A 463 24.73 22.80 7.71
N ILE A 464 25.43 23.01 8.83
CA ILE A 464 24.81 23.12 10.14
C ILE A 464 25.29 24.38 10.83
N ARG A 465 24.36 25.21 11.32
CA ARG A 465 24.71 26.36 12.16
C ARG A 465 25.46 25.93 13.41
N GLU A 466 26.47 26.70 13.81
CA GLU A 466 27.30 26.39 14.98
C GLU A 466 26.48 26.30 16.28
N GLU A 467 25.37 27.04 16.36
CA GLU A 467 24.46 27.01 17.51
C GLU A 467 23.61 25.73 17.57
N ASN A 468 23.45 25.01 16.45
CA ASN A 468 22.61 23.82 16.38
C ASN A 468 23.37 22.55 16.82
N GLN A 469 23.65 22.47 18.12
CA GLN A 469 24.36 21.32 18.72
C GLN A 469 23.62 19.99 18.53
N SER A 470 22.29 20.01 18.43
CA SER A 470 21.49 18.81 18.21
C SER A 470 21.80 18.17 16.87
N SER A 471 21.77 18.97 15.79
CA SER A 471 22.11 18.47 14.45
C SER A 471 23.58 18.06 14.35
N GLN A 472 24.50 18.80 14.95
CA GLN A 472 25.92 18.41 14.99
C GLN A 472 26.12 17.00 15.58
N ARG A 473 25.51 16.72 16.74
CA ARG A 473 25.57 15.39 17.37
C ARG A 473 24.93 14.30 16.50
N ILE A 474 23.84 14.60 15.80
CA ILE A 474 23.18 13.64 14.89
C ILE A 474 24.13 13.25 13.75
N PHE A 475 24.78 14.24 13.13
CA PHE A 475 25.71 14.03 12.03
C PHE A 475 26.96 13.26 12.49
N GLU A 476 27.60 13.68 13.59
CA GLU A 476 28.78 13.02 14.14
C GLU A 476 28.49 11.56 14.52
N LYS A 477 27.37 11.30 15.20
CA LYS A 477 26.94 9.92 15.51
C LYS A 477 26.63 9.09 14.27
N SER A 478 26.33 9.73 13.14
CA SER A 478 26.03 9.05 11.87
C SER A 478 27.26 8.91 10.97
N GLY A 479 28.45 9.21 11.47
CA GLY A 479 29.72 9.02 10.76
C GLY A 479 30.16 10.21 9.92
N PHE A 480 29.49 11.36 10.01
CA PHE A 480 29.97 12.57 9.37
C PHE A 480 31.16 13.15 10.13
N MET A 481 32.14 13.66 9.39
CA MET A 481 33.31 14.34 9.93
C MET A 481 33.18 15.84 9.67
N TRP A 482 33.46 16.65 10.70
CA TRP A 482 33.60 18.09 10.52
C TRP A 482 34.80 18.39 9.61
N GLU A 483 34.59 19.24 8.60
CA GLU A 483 35.63 19.64 7.64
C GLU A 483 36.10 21.08 7.88
N LYS A 484 35.16 22.03 7.92
CA LYS A 484 35.47 23.47 8.00
C LYS A 484 34.30 24.28 8.58
N SER A 485 34.57 25.55 8.87
CA SER A 485 33.57 26.54 9.27
C SER A 485 33.67 27.78 8.37
N GLU A 486 32.55 28.45 8.15
CA GLU A 486 32.42 29.66 7.33
C GLU A 486 31.62 30.73 8.09
N PHE A 487 32.07 31.98 8.03
CA PHE A 487 31.33 33.12 8.57
C PHE A 487 30.27 33.57 7.57
N ILE A 488 29.02 33.66 8.03
CA ILE A 488 27.89 34.19 7.27
C ILE A 488 27.35 35.44 7.98
N GLU A 489 26.53 36.23 7.29
CA GLU A 489 26.02 37.52 7.77
C GLU A 489 25.43 37.44 9.20
N ASP A 490 24.75 36.33 9.52
CA ASP A 490 24.08 36.09 10.80
C ASP A 490 24.65 34.89 11.59
N GLY A 491 25.96 34.63 11.57
CA GLY A 491 26.62 33.64 12.44
C GLY A 491 27.68 32.77 11.75
N VAL A 492 27.88 31.54 12.25
CA VAL A 492 28.87 30.59 11.71
C VAL A 492 28.18 29.32 11.21
N LEU A 493 28.57 28.87 10.01
CA LEU A 493 28.12 27.62 9.41
C LEU A 493 29.24 26.58 9.43
N ARG A 494 28.94 25.39 9.92
CA ARG A 494 29.85 24.23 9.95
C ARG A 494 29.49 23.25 8.83
N TYR A 495 30.53 22.77 8.14
CA TYR A 495 30.43 21.80 7.06
C TYR A 495 30.84 20.42 7.57
N TYR A 496 29.97 19.44 7.37
CA TYR A 496 30.15 18.06 7.78
C TYR A 496 30.09 17.14 6.55
N ASN A 497 31.11 16.33 6.33
CA ASN A 497 31.20 15.41 5.18
C ASN A 497 31.04 13.96 5.60
N TYR A 498 30.34 13.19 4.78
CA TYR A 498 30.26 11.74 4.83
C TYR A 498 30.79 11.17 3.52
N ASN A 499 31.89 10.42 3.60
CA ASN A 499 32.48 9.73 2.46
C ASN A 499 31.82 8.36 2.30
N VAL A 500 31.17 8.14 1.15
CA VAL A 500 30.40 6.92 0.90
C VAL A 500 31.27 5.64 0.83
N ASN A 501 32.56 5.81 0.49
CA ASN A 501 33.51 4.72 0.30
C ASN A 501 34.42 4.42 1.52
N GLN A 502 34.18 5.08 2.65
CA GLN A 502 34.87 4.85 3.92
C GLN A 502 33.89 4.24 4.93
#